data_AF-A0ABD7BTY2-F1
#
_entry.id   AF-A0ABD7BTY2-F1
#
_cell.length_a   1.000
_cell.length_b   1.000
_cell.length_c   1.000
_cell.angle_alpha   90.00
_cell.angle_beta   90.00
_cell.angle_gamma   90.00
#
_symmetry.space_group_name_H-M   'P 1'
#
loop_
_entity.id
_entity.type
_entity.pdbx_description
1 polymer ?
#
loop_
_entity_poly.entity_id
_entity_poly.type
_entity_poly.pdbx_seq_one_letter_code
_entity_poly.pdbx_strand_id
1 'polypeptide(L)'
;MSSPYEWVRKQFLQSEDEFKHYLERQVVPQTSDLKKVYQRLYVIFLFYHRPELQKYLKSNYSDAAVSLMFDSYIALRTSQLTASVLTLRASLDQAIKGWCEPLEVPFDSTRFKQNRLELTKKVCTSFKSSSNLLRSKFQSASDDLQNNFAEASQLTHHLGVSNYEASGYLSEALNQSNNLSETVRFVLHALENVLTFIITLCRESFQVWDSSELLKILQITFSSTKSKTFVKLCKQ
;
A
#
# COMPACT_ATOMS: atom_id res chain seq x y z
N MET A 1 23.51 11.77 3.89
CA MET A 1 22.63 11.30 2.80
C MET A 1 21.24 11.75 3.15
N SER A 2 20.64 12.65 2.37
CA SER A 2 19.24 13.04 2.52
C SER A 2 18.39 11.77 2.49
N SER A 3 17.59 11.54 3.52
CA SER A 3 16.70 10.37 3.53
C SER A 3 15.80 10.45 2.28
N PRO A 4 15.50 9.33 1.58
CA PRO A 4 14.52 9.29 0.48
C PRO A 4 13.19 10.00 0.85
N TYR A 5 12.93 10.09 2.16
CA TYR A 5 11.90 10.84 2.85
C TYR A 5 11.85 12.33 2.57
N GLU A 6 12.99 13.01 2.49
CA GLU A 6 12.99 14.45 2.28
C GLU A 6 12.39 14.82 0.93
N TRP A 7 12.52 13.96 -0.08
CA TRP A 7 11.94 14.21 -1.39
C TRP A 7 10.42 14.03 -1.37
N VAL A 8 9.90 12.90 -0.85
CA VAL A 8 8.44 12.67 -0.72
C VAL A 8 7.80 13.74 0.17
N ARG A 9 8.44 14.07 1.29
CA ARG A 9 7.98 15.09 2.23
C ARG A 9 8.03 16.50 1.63
N LYS A 10 9.07 16.85 0.84
CA LYS A 10 9.12 18.12 0.10
C LYS A 10 8.04 18.21 -0.97
N GLN A 11 7.76 17.13 -1.70
CA GLN A 11 6.69 17.08 -2.71
C GLN A 11 5.28 17.17 -2.11
N PHE A 12 5.07 16.65 -0.90
CA PHE A 12 3.76 16.65 -0.21
C PHE A 12 3.52 17.86 0.71
N LEU A 13 4.57 18.50 1.24
CA LEU A 13 4.46 19.67 2.12
C LEU A 13 4.77 21.01 1.44
N GLN A 14 5.29 21.01 0.21
CA GLN A 14 5.15 22.17 -0.67
C GLN A 14 3.68 22.29 -1.04
N SER A 15 3.17 23.53 -1.06
CA SER A 15 1.73 23.85 -1.04
C SER A 15 0.90 22.92 -1.93
N GLU A 16 -0.32 22.58 -1.49
CA GLU A 16 -1.29 21.81 -2.30
C GLU A 16 -1.37 22.35 -3.73
N ASP A 17 -1.17 23.66 -3.93
CA ASP A 17 -1.20 24.33 -5.22
C ASP A 17 0.02 24.05 -6.12
N GLU A 18 1.25 23.95 -5.59
CA GLU A 18 2.45 23.69 -6.43
C GLU A 18 2.52 22.24 -6.92
N PHE A 19 2.15 21.28 -6.08
CA PHE A 19 2.09 19.87 -6.49
C PHE A 19 0.89 19.60 -7.40
N LYS A 20 -0.24 20.26 -7.17
CA LYS A 20 -1.40 20.26 -8.07
C LYS A 20 -1.04 20.87 -9.43
N HIS A 21 -0.28 21.96 -9.47
CA HIS A 21 0.26 22.51 -10.72
C HIS A 21 1.28 21.60 -11.42
N TYR A 22 2.13 20.90 -10.67
CA TYR A 22 3.04 19.89 -11.23
C TYR A 22 2.27 18.73 -11.87
N LEU A 23 1.22 18.25 -11.21
CA LEU A 23 0.32 17.20 -11.72
C LEU A 23 -0.54 17.65 -12.90
N GLU A 24 -0.93 18.93 -12.95
CA GLU A 24 -1.69 19.54 -14.06
C GLU A 24 -0.83 19.72 -15.32
N ARG A 25 0.48 19.98 -15.16
CA ARG A 25 1.43 20.17 -16.28
C ARG A 25 1.93 18.85 -16.89
N GLN A 26 1.93 17.76 -16.13
CA GLN A 26 2.29 16.42 -16.61
C GLN A 26 1.04 15.71 -17.12
N VAL A 27 0.71 15.91 -18.41
CA VAL A 27 -0.33 15.25 -19.23
C VAL A 27 -1.10 14.16 -18.45
N VAL A 28 -2.18 14.58 -17.81
CA VAL A 28 -3.10 13.72 -17.08
C VAL A 28 -3.94 12.96 -18.12
N PRO A 29 -3.92 11.62 -18.20
CA PRO A 29 -5.13 10.94 -18.60
C PRO A 29 -6.11 11.12 -17.44
N GLN A 30 -7.11 11.98 -17.60
CA GLN A 30 -8.13 12.28 -16.58
C GLN A 30 -9.09 11.09 -16.41
N THR A 31 -8.58 9.93 -16.00
CA THR A 31 -9.42 8.80 -15.62
C THR A 31 -9.71 8.90 -14.12
N SER A 32 -10.99 8.75 -13.75
CA SER A 32 -11.44 8.81 -12.34
C SER A 32 -10.65 7.86 -11.41
N ASP A 33 -10.03 6.82 -11.97
CA ASP A 33 -9.36 5.77 -11.23
C ASP A 33 -7.94 6.14 -10.79
N LEU A 34 -7.18 6.91 -11.56
CA LEU A 34 -5.88 7.42 -11.12
C LEU A 34 -6.01 8.39 -9.94
N LYS A 35 -7.12 9.14 -9.89
CA LYS A 35 -7.48 9.96 -8.72
C LYS A 35 -7.74 9.08 -7.49
N LYS A 36 -8.44 7.96 -7.65
CA LYS A 36 -8.68 7.00 -6.56
C LYS A 36 -7.38 6.37 -6.05
N VAL A 37 -6.42 6.08 -6.94
CA VAL A 37 -5.09 5.58 -6.54
C VAL A 37 -4.40 6.59 -5.64
N TYR A 38 -4.35 7.85 -6.08
CA TYR A 38 -3.76 8.93 -5.29
C TYR A 38 -4.46 9.12 -3.93
N GLN A 39 -5.80 9.11 -3.90
CA GLN A 39 -6.57 9.21 -2.66
C GLN A 39 -6.21 8.11 -1.65
N ARG A 40 -5.99 6.88 -2.11
CA ARG A 40 -5.56 5.76 -1.25
C ARG A 40 -4.14 5.98 -0.74
N LEU A 41 -3.22 6.39 -1.60
CA LEU A 41 -1.84 6.72 -1.19
C LEU A 41 -1.80 7.85 -0.18
N TYR A 42 -2.61 8.89 -0.37
CA TYR A 42 -2.71 10.01 0.55
C TYR A 42 -3.15 9.57 1.95
N VAL A 43 -4.17 8.71 2.05
CA VAL A 43 -4.61 8.19 3.36
C VAL A 43 -3.56 7.27 3.98
N ILE A 44 -2.89 6.43 3.19
CA ILE A 44 -1.75 5.62 3.67
C ILE A 44 -0.67 6.54 4.24
N PHE A 45 -0.22 7.51 3.46
CA PHE A 45 0.79 8.49 3.87
C PHE A 45 0.37 9.20 5.17
N LEU A 46 -0.88 9.66 5.25
CA LEU A 46 -1.41 10.31 6.44
C LEU A 46 -1.31 9.38 7.65
N PHE A 47 -1.70 8.11 7.54
CA PHE A 47 -1.56 7.15 8.65
C PHE A 47 -0.10 6.93 9.07
N TYR A 48 0.83 6.80 8.11
CA TYR A 48 2.26 6.66 8.42
C TYR A 48 2.88 7.89 9.10
N HIS A 49 2.24 9.07 9.04
CA HIS A 49 2.77 10.30 9.66
C HIS A 49 2.06 10.68 10.97
N ARG A 50 1.05 9.91 11.40
CA ARG A 50 0.34 10.20 12.65
C ARG A 50 1.11 9.69 13.86
N PRO A 51 1.33 10.53 14.89
CA PRO A 51 2.10 10.14 16.09
C PRO A 51 1.55 8.90 16.79
N GLU A 52 0.23 8.74 16.85
CA GLU A 52 -0.45 7.66 17.57
C GLU A 52 -0.26 6.30 16.89
N LEU A 53 0.02 6.29 15.58
CA LEU A 53 0.23 5.07 14.79
C LEU A 53 1.70 4.67 14.73
N GLN A 54 2.62 5.54 15.15
CA GLN A 54 4.07 5.27 15.11
C GLN A 54 4.48 4.04 15.91
N LYS A 55 3.73 3.66 16.95
CA LYS A 55 3.95 2.41 17.69
C LYS A 55 3.96 1.18 16.78
N TYR A 56 3.19 1.19 15.69
CA TYR A 56 3.07 0.06 14.76
C TYR A 56 3.77 0.31 13.42
N LEU A 57 3.97 1.58 13.05
CA LEU A 57 4.38 1.97 11.70
C LEU A 57 5.79 2.54 11.62
N LYS A 58 6.43 2.94 12.73
CA LYS A 58 7.73 3.60 12.70
C LYS A 58 8.86 2.63 12.38
N SER A 59 9.33 2.63 11.15
CA SER A 59 10.41 1.77 10.68
C SER A 59 11.06 2.37 9.43
N ASN A 60 12.36 2.17 9.25
CA ASN A 60 13.04 2.51 7.99
C ASN A 60 12.45 1.73 6.78
N TYR A 61 11.87 0.55 7.03
CA TYR A 61 11.23 -0.28 6.01
C TYR A 61 9.83 0.22 5.66
N SER A 62 9.02 0.59 6.67
CA SER A 62 7.77 1.32 6.45
C SER A 62 8.00 2.56 5.60
N ASP A 63 9.12 3.20 5.90
CA ASP A 63 9.55 4.39 5.24
C ASP A 63 9.87 4.13 3.74
N ALA A 64 10.69 3.11 3.46
CA ALA A 64 10.92 2.66 2.09
C ALA A 64 9.61 2.23 1.40
N ALA A 65 8.69 1.58 2.12
CA ALA A 65 7.44 1.08 1.58
C ALA A 65 6.59 2.22 1.00
N VAL A 66 6.33 3.27 1.77
CA VAL A 66 5.52 4.42 1.33
C VAL A 66 6.15 5.10 0.11
N SER A 67 7.47 5.28 0.11
CA SER A 67 8.19 5.88 -1.02
C SER A 67 8.00 5.05 -2.29
N LEU A 68 8.16 3.73 -2.20
CA LEU A 68 7.94 2.82 -3.32
C LEU A 68 6.47 2.78 -3.80
N MET A 69 5.48 2.99 -2.93
CA MET A 69 4.08 3.12 -3.37
C MET A 69 3.88 4.37 -4.25
N PHE A 70 4.58 5.47 -3.94
CA PHE A 70 4.54 6.67 -4.77
C PHE A 70 5.30 6.49 -6.08
N ASP A 71 6.47 5.85 -6.05
CA ASP A 71 7.22 5.53 -7.26
C ASP A 71 6.40 4.62 -8.19
N SER A 72 5.65 3.67 -7.63
CA SER A 72 4.68 2.86 -8.36
C SER A 72 3.61 3.71 -9.04
N TYR A 73 3.02 4.68 -8.34
CA TYR A 73 2.06 5.61 -8.91
C TYR A 73 2.63 6.50 -10.02
N ILE A 74 3.86 6.98 -9.88
CA ILE A 74 4.55 7.78 -10.90
C ILE A 74 4.81 6.93 -12.15
N ALA A 75 5.25 5.68 -11.97
CA ALA A 75 5.41 4.73 -13.06
C ALA A 75 4.07 4.47 -13.76
N LEU A 76 2.97 4.31 -13.00
CA LEU A 76 1.62 4.14 -13.54
C LEU A 76 1.17 5.37 -14.36
N ARG A 77 1.46 6.58 -13.88
CA ARG A 77 1.14 7.85 -14.55
C ARG A 77 1.92 8.07 -15.83
N THR A 78 3.15 7.55 -15.90
CA THR A 78 4.02 7.61 -17.08
C THR A 78 3.82 6.41 -18.01
N SER A 79 2.76 5.63 -17.80
CA SER A 79 2.43 4.41 -18.56
C SER A 79 3.51 3.32 -18.51
N GLN A 80 4.40 3.37 -17.52
CA GLN A 80 5.39 2.33 -17.23
C GLN A 80 4.76 1.26 -16.32
N LEU A 81 3.81 0.50 -16.87
CA LEU A 81 2.95 -0.41 -16.11
C LEU A 81 3.74 -1.51 -15.37
N THR A 82 4.71 -2.10 -16.05
CA THR A 82 5.60 -3.13 -15.46
C THR A 82 6.41 -2.58 -14.30
N ALA A 83 6.99 -1.39 -14.46
CA ALA A 83 7.71 -0.71 -13.38
C ALA A 83 6.78 -0.41 -12.21
N SER A 84 5.55 0.04 -12.48
CA SER A 84 4.53 0.26 -11.45
C SER A 84 4.27 -0.99 -10.61
N VAL A 85 4.07 -2.15 -11.26
CA VAL A 85 3.78 -3.41 -10.56
C VAL A 85 5.00 -3.94 -9.80
N LEU A 86 6.20 -3.88 -10.39
CA LEU A 86 7.45 -4.29 -9.73
C LEU A 86 7.73 -3.47 -8.48
N THR A 87 7.58 -2.15 -8.59
CA THR A 87 7.82 -1.23 -7.48
C THR A 87 6.77 -1.39 -6.40
N LEU A 88 5.49 -1.62 -6.75
CA LEU A 88 4.45 -1.95 -5.79
C LEU A 88 4.74 -3.26 -5.05
N ARG A 89 5.22 -4.29 -5.76
CA ARG A 89 5.63 -5.56 -5.14
C ARG A 89 6.73 -5.34 -4.10
N ALA A 90 7.76 -4.58 -4.47
CA ALA A 90 8.84 -4.22 -3.56
C ALA A 90 8.30 -3.44 -2.35
N SER A 91 7.36 -2.51 -2.57
CA SER A 91 6.69 -1.78 -1.50
C SER A 91 5.97 -2.71 -0.51
N LEU A 92 5.22 -3.70 -0.99
CA LEU A 92 4.52 -4.65 -0.11
C LEU A 92 5.50 -5.44 0.77
N ASP A 93 6.64 -5.84 0.21
CA ASP A 93 7.69 -6.54 0.96
C ASP A 93 8.31 -5.64 2.04
N GLN A 94 8.60 -4.38 1.70
CA GLN A 94 9.06 -3.41 2.69
C GLN A 94 8.00 -3.10 3.75
N ALA A 95 6.72 -3.06 3.40
CA ALA A 95 5.64 -2.81 4.34
C ALA A 95 5.55 -3.91 5.40
N ILE A 96 5.60 -5.19 5.00
CA ILE A 96 5.60 -6.31 5.95
C ILE A 96 6.79 -6.22 6.91
N LYS A 97 8.00 -5.95 6.40
CA LYS A 97 9.20 -5.75 7.24
C LYS A 97 9.01 -4.58 8.20
N GLY A 98 8.42 -3.48 7.71
CA GLY A 98 8.13 -2.28 8.48
C GLY A 98 7.10 -2.46 9.58
N TRP A 99 6.19 -3.42 9.45
CA TRP A 99 5.25 -3.78 10.51
C TRP A 99 5.82 -4.84 11.47
N CYS A 100 6.75 -5.68 11.01
CA CYS A 100 7.44 -6.63 11.87
C CYS A 100 8.39 -5.95 12.87
N GLU A 101 9.13 -4.93 12.44
CA GLU A 101 10.18 -4.28 13.25
C GLU A 101 9.64 -3.65 14.55
N PRO A 102 8.60 -2.79 14.56
CA PRO A 102 8.07 -2.19 15.80
C PRO A 102 7.41 -3.20 16.74
N LEU A 103 6.99 -4.36 16.20
CA LEU A 103 6.34 -5.43 16.95
C LEU A 103 7.32 -6.53 17.41
N GLU A 104 8.62 -6.33 17.16
CA GLU A 104 9.69 -7.26 17.50
C GLU A 104 9.42 -8.67 16.95
N VAL A 105 8.85 -8.73 15.74
CA VAL A 105 8.63 -9.98 15.01
C VAL A 105 9.87 -10.26 14.18
N PRO A 106 10.56 -11.40 14.37
CA PRO A 106 11.70 -11.75 13.53
C PRO A 106 11.23 -11.93 12.08
N PHE A 107 11.98 -11.37 11.14
CA PHE A 107 11.69 -11.46 9.72
C PHE A 107 12.95 -11.80 8.92
N ASP A 108 12.77 -12.53 7.82
CA ASP A 108 13.80 -12.87 6.85
C ASP A 108 13.74 -11.87 5.69
N SER A 109 14.90 -11.31 5.32
CA SER A 109 15.00 -10.30 4.25
C SER A 109 14.47 -10.76 2.88
N THR A 110 14.32 -12.06 2.66
CA THR A 110 13.98 -12.67 1.36
C THR A 110 12.63 -13.39 1.33
N ARG A 111 11.98 -13.61 2.49
CA ARG A 111 10.81 -14.51 2.59
C ARG A 111 9.53 -13.80 3.01
N PHE A 112 8.91 -13.11 2.04
CA PHE A 112 7.62 -12.42 2.23
C PHE A 112 6.56 -13.28 2.95
N LYS A 113 6.29 -14.48 2.44
CA LYS A 113 5.24 -15.37 2.95
C LYS A 113 5.47 -15.75 4.42
N GLN A 114 6.73 -16.02 4.79
CA GLN A 114 7.10 -16.39 6.15
C GLN A 114 6.95 -15.19 7.10
N ASN A 115 7.47 -14.02 6.72
CA ASN A 115 7.36 -12.79 7.52
C ASN A 115 5.91 -12.44 7.83
N ARG A 116 5.07 -12.49 6.80
CA ARG A 116 3.63 -12.28 6.91
C ARG A 116 2.97 -13.28 7.87
N LEU A 117 3.33 -14.56 7.80
CA LEU A 117 2.79 -15.58 8.71
C LEU A 117 3.17 -15.31 10.17
N GLU A 118 4.43 -14.97 10.44
CA GLU A 118 4.90 -14.65 11.79
C GLU A 118 4.24 -13.38 12.34
N LEU A 119 4.12 -12.34 11.51
CA LEU A 119 3.40 -11.11 11.86
C LEU A 119 1.94 -11.41 12.20
N THR A 120 1.27 -12.19 11.36
CA THR A 120 -0.14 -12.54 11.58
C THR A 120 -0.35 -13.37 12.83
N LYS A 121 0.56 -14.30 13.11
CA LYS A 121 0.55 -15.06 14.36
C LYS A 121 0.70 -14.13 15.56
N LYS A 122 1.68 -13.22 15.56
CA LYS A 122 1.92 -12.26 16.66
C LYS A 122 0.73 -11.34 16.92
N VAL A 123 0.14 -10.78 15.87
CA VAL A 123 -0.98 -9.85 16.00
C VAL A 123 -2.26 -10.58 16.40
N CYS A 124 -2.53 -11.76 15.85
CA CYS A 124 -3.74 -12.50 16.21
C CYS A 124 -3.73 -13.01 17.65
N THR A 125 -2.55 -13.29 18.23
CA THR A 125 -2.41 -13.69 19.64
C THR A 125 -2.53 -12.52 20.60
N SER A 126 -2.20 -11.29 20.19
CA SER A 126 -2.39 -10.10 21.02
C SER A 126 -3.85 -9.66 21.13
N PHE A 127 -4.70 -10.02 20.16
CA PHE A 127 -6.13 -9.75 20.24
C PHE A 127 -6.80 -10.52 21.39
N LYS A 128 -7.60 -9.79 22.19
CA LYS A 128 -8.43 -10.37 23.27
C LYS A 128 -9.29 -11.51 22.73
N SER A 129 -9.47 -12.56 23.54
CA SER A 129 -10.18 -13.80 23.17
C SER A 129 -11.61 -13.60 22.63
N SER A 130 -12.28 -12.50 22.98
CA SER A 130 -13.62 -12.14 22.49
C SER A 130 -13.63 -11.50 21.10
N SER A 131 -12.46 -11.19 20.51
CA SER A 131 -12.33 -10.41 19.26
C SER A 131 -12.25 -11.28 18.00
N ASN A 132 -13.10 -12.31 17.90
CA ASN A 132 -13.11 -13.25 16.76
C ASN A 132 -13.31 -12.55 15.40
N LEU A 133 -14.16 -11.53 15.35
CA LEU A 133 -14.40 -10.74 14.13
C LEU A 133 -13.14 -9.97 13.68
N LEU A 134 -12.40 -9.38 14.62
CA LEU A 134 -11.16 -8.65 14.33
C LEU A 134 -10.07 -9.60 13.85
N ARG A 135 -9.90 -10.75 14.52
CA ARG A 135 -8.95 -11.78 14.13
C ARG A 135 -9.21 -12.28 12.72
N SER A 136 -10.47 -12.60 12.39
CA SER A 136 -10.86 -13.02 11.04
C SER A 136 -10.59 -11.95 9.99
N LYS A 137 -10.92 -10.67 10.28
CA LYS A 137 -10.62 -9.56 9.37
C LYS A 137 -9.13 -9.36 9.14
N PHE A 138 -8.32 -9.45 10.20
CA PHE A 138 -6.87 -9.32 10.09
C PHE A 138 -6.26 -10.47 9.28
N GLN A 139 -6.69 -11.71 9.51
CA GLN A 139 -6.26 -12.87 8.74
C GLN A 139 -6.63 -12.73 7.25
N SER A 140 -7.87 -12.33 6.95
CA SER A 140 -8.29 -12.04 5.58
C SER A 140 -7.41 -10.98 4.93
N ALA A 141 -7.17 -9.85 5.60
CA ALA A 141 -6.30 -8.79 5.07
C ALA A 141 -4.85 -9.28 4.85
N SER A 142 -4.34 -10.13 5.74
CA SER A 142 -3.04 -10.79 5.60
C SER A 142 -3.00 -11.72 4.38
N ASP A 143 -4.04 -12.50 4.13
CA ASP A 143 -4.13 -13.37 2.95
C ASP A 143 -4.26 -12.57 1.66
N ASP A 144 -5.03 -11.48 1.68
CA ASP A 144 -5.18 -10.55 0.56
C ASP A 144 -3.84 -9.90 0.17
N LEU A 145 -3.00 -9.53 1.15
CA LEU A 145 -1.64 -9.03 0.88
C LEU A 145 -0.74 -10.09 0.22
N GLN A 146 -0.87 -11.36 0.62
CA GLN A 146 -0.13 -12.46 -0.01
C GLN A 146 -0.56 -12.67 -1.46
N ASN A 147 -1.86 -12.58 -1.73
CA ASN A 147 -2.40 -12.69 -3.07
C ASN A 147 -1.90 -11.54 -3.95
N ASN A 148 -1.94 -10.30 -3.46
CA ASN A 148 -1.40 -9.15 -4.18
C ASN A 148 0.11 -9.28 -4.47
N PHE A 149 0.90 -9.76 -3.51
CA PHE A 149 2.33 -9.99 -3.72
C PHE A 149 2.59 -11.10 -4.76
N ALA A 150 1.82 -12.19 -4.72
CA ALA A 150 1.93 -13.29 -5.67
C ALA A 150 1.49 -12.86 -7.08
N GLU A 151 0.37 -12.14 -7.20
CA GLU A 151 -0.12 -11.59 -8.46
C GLU A 151 0.89 -10.60 -9.05
N ALA A 152 1.42 -9.66 -8.25
CA ALA A 152 2.49 -8.78 -8.71
C ALA A 152 3.72 -9.56 -9.17
N SER A 153 4.09 -10.64 -8.48
CA SER A 153 5.19 -11.51 -8.91
C SER A 153 4.87 -12.17 -10.26
N GLN A 154 3.68 -12.74 -10.44
CA GLN A 154 3.26 -13.39 -11.69
C GLN A 154 3.21 -12.41 -12.87
N LEU A 155 2.60 -11.23 -12.68
CA LEU A 155 2.57 -10.15 -13.66
C LEU A 155 3.98 -9.74 -14.12
N THR A 156 4.98 -9.92 -13.26
CA THR A 156 6.38 -9.61 -13.57
C THR A 156 7.16 -10.82 -14.11
N HIS A 157 6.72 -12.05 -13.83
CA HIS A 157 7.33 -13.28 -14.35
C HIS A 157 6.91 -13.63 -15.77
N HIS A 158 5.84 -13.03 -16.30
CA HIS A 158 5.57 -13.03 -17.74
C HIS A 158 6.70 -12.41 -18.58
N LEU A 159 7.67 -11.73 -17.96
CA LEU A 159 8.87 -11.20 -18.60
C LEU A 159 10.10 -12.13 -18.49
N GLY A 160 9.96 -13.28 -17.82
CA GLY A 160 11.08 -14.09 -17.36
C GLY A 160 11.15 -15.52 -17.90
N VAL A 161 10.24 -15.95 -18.79
CA VAL A 161 10.27 -17.30 -19.35
C VAL A 161 10.06 -17.28 -20.86
N SER A 162 11.15 -17.03 -21.59
CA SER A 162 11.27 -17.36 -23.00
C SER A 162 12.69 -17.07 -23.47
N ASN A 163 13.22 -17.96 -24.30
CA ASN A 163 14.46 -17.79 -25.05
C ASN A 163 14.33 -16.66 -26.09
N TYR A 164 14.00 -15.44 -25.67
CA TYR A 164 13.94 -14.30 -26.58
C TYR A 164 15.33 -13.68 -26.75
N GLU A 165 15.69 -13.43 -28.01
CA GLU A 165 16.69 -12.40 -28.32
C GLU A 165 16.27 -11.07 -27.66
N ALA A 166 17.23 -10.23 -27.26
CA ALA A 166 16.94 -8.96 -26.56
C ALA A 166 15.93 -8.06 -27.30
N SER A 167 15.86 -8.19 -28.63
CA SER A 167 14.87 -7.55 -29.51
C SER A 167 13.45 -8.06 -29.28
N GLY A 168 13.26 -9.36 -29.01
CA GLY A 168 11.97 -9.97 -28.66
C GLY A 168 11.48 -9.52 -27.29
N TYR A 169 12.38 -9.45 -26.31
CA TYR A 169 12.07 -8.89 -24.98
C TYR A 169 11.67 -7.41 -25.06
N LEU A 170 12.43 -6.60 -25.80
CA LEU A 170 12.10 -5.18 -26.00
C LEU A 170 10.79 -5.01 -26.77
N SER A 171 10.57 -5.81 -27.82
CA SER A 171 9.34 -5.81 -28.60
C SER A 171 8.15 -6.20 -27.72
N GLU A 172 8.25 -7.21 -26.87
CA GLU A 172 7.18 -7.62 -25.96
C GLU A 172 6.97 -6.61 -24.82
N ALA A 173 8.03 -6.02 -24.26
CA ALA A 173 7.92 -4.93 -23.28
C ALA A 173 7.30 -3.65 -23.87
N LEU A 174 7.53 -3.37 -25.15
CA LEU A 174 6.93 -2.24 -25.90
C LEU A 174 5.51 -2.57 -26.42
N ASN A 175 5.24 -3.84 -26.73
CA ASN A 175 3.95 -4.36 -27.21
C ASN A 175 3.07 -4.92 -26.10
N GLN A 176 3.51 -4.88 -24.84
CA GLN A 176 2.65 -4.99 -23.68
C GLN A 176 1.76 -3.74 -23.66
N SER A 177 0.77 -3.73 -24.56
CA SER A 177 -0.49 -3.04 -24.44
C SER A 177 -1.29 -3.69 -23.29
N ASN A 178 -0.65 -3.94 -22.16
CA ASN A 178 -1.29 -4.43 -20.97
C ASN A 178 -2.25 -3.32 -20.53
N ASN A 179 -3.49 -3.73 -20.34
CA ASN A 179 -4.63 -2.85 -20.21
C ASN A 179 -4.40 -1.93 -19.00
N LEU A 180 -4.08 -0.65 -19.22
CA LEU A 180 -3.88 0.35 -18.17
C LEU A 180 -5.00 0.26 -17.10
N SER A 181 -6.23 -0.02 -17.54
CA SER A 181 -7.39 -0.25 -16.68
C SER A 181 -7.21 -1.41 -15.69
N GLU A 182 -6.64 -2.54 -16.13
CA GLU A 182 -6.35 -3.69 -15.28
C GLU A 182 -5.23 -3.40 -14.31
N THR A 183 -4.12 -2.78 -14.76
CA THR A 183 -3.03 -2.40 -13.85
C THR A 183 -3.50 -1.39 -12.81
N VAL A 184 -4.29 -0.38 -13.21
CA VAL A 184 -4.89 0.58 -12.28
C VAL A 184 -5.81 -0.13 -11.28
N ARG A 185 -6.64 -1.08 -11.72
CA ARG A 185 -7.53 -1.86 -10.84
C ARG A 185 -6.74 -2.71 -9.85
N PHE A 186 -5.66 -3.35 -10.29
CA PHE A 186 -4.75 -4.11 -9.45
C PHE A 186 -4.11 -3.22 -8.39
N VAL A 187 -3.51 -2.09 -8.79
CA VAL A 187 -2.87 -1.12 -7.87
C VAL A 187 -3.89 -0.59 -6.87
N LEU A 188 -5.10 -0.24 -7.32
CA LEU A 188 -6.20 0.17 -6.45
C LEU A 188 -6.48 -0.90 -5.39
N HIS A 189 -6.71 -2.14 -5.81
CA HIS A 189 -7.02 -3.25 -4.90
C HIS A 189 -5.89 -3.48 -3.89
N ALA A 190 -4.65 -3.45 -4.34
CA ALA A 190 -3.48 -3.60 -3.49
C ALA A 190 -3.39 -2.53 -2.38
N LEU A 191 -3.54 -1.25 -2.74
CA LEU A 191 -3.53 -0.16 -1.77
C LEU A 191 -4.71 -0.23 -0.79
N GLU A 192 -5.88 -0.71 -1.25
CA GLU A 192 -7.03 -0.92 -0.38
C GLU A 192 -6.78 -2.01 0.68
N ASN A 193 -6.08 -3.08 0.29
CA ASN A 193 -5.72 -4.17 1.19
C ASN A 193 -4.63 -3.72 2.17
N VAL A 194 -3.66 -2.91 1.73
CA VAL A 194 -2.70 -2.24 2.62
C VAL A 194 -3.43 -1.38 3.66
N LEU A 195 -4.38 -0.53 3.25
CA LEU A 195 -5.17 0.29 4.17
C LEU A 195 -5.96 -0.56 5.16
N THR A 196 -6.61 -1.61 4.66
CA THR A 196 -7.38 -2.55 5.50
C THR A 196 -6.47 -3.22 6.55
N PHE A 197 -5.27 -3.60 6.15
CA PHE A 197 -4.27 -4.16 7.04
C PHE A 197 -3.82 -3.14 8.10
N ILE A 198 -3.46 -1.91 7.71
CA ILE A 198 -3.08 -0.84 8.65
C ILE A 198 -4.18 -0.56 9.66
N ILE A 199 -5.44 -0.46 9.21
CA ILE A 199 -6.60 -0.19 10.09
C ILE A 199 -6.77 -1.30 11.13
N THR A 200 -6.64 -2.56 10.70
CA THR A 200 -6.80 -3.71 11.61
C THR A 200 -5.60 -3.89 12.53
N LEU A 201 -4.39 -3.61 12.05
CA LEU A 201 -3.15 -3.64 12.84
C LEU A 201 -3.16 -2.57 13.94
N CYS A 202 -3.48 -1.33 13.60
CA CYS A 202 -3.40 -0.18 14.49
C CYS A 202 -4.71 0.11 15.24
N ARG A 203 -5.63 -0.86 15.31
CA ARG A 203 -6.96 -0.69 15.92
C ARG A 203 -6.90 -0.03 17.29
N GLU A 204 -5.98 -0.46 18.15
CA GLU A 204 -5.83 0.05 19.51
C GLU A 204 -5.57 1.57 19.52
N SER A 205 -4.71 2.06 18.61
CA SER A 205 -4.48 3.50 18.47
C SER A 205 -5.71 4.24 17.93
N PHE A 206 -6.47 3.62 17.03
CA PHE A 206 -7.70 4.22 16.50
C PHE A 206 -8.84 4.30 17.53
N GLN A 207 -8.77 3.60 18.67
CA GLN A 207 -9.77 3.73 19.75
C GLN A 207 -9.79 5.15 20.33
N VAL A 208 -8.63 5.80 20.42
CA VAL A 208 -8.48 7.12 21.05
C VAL A 208 -8.89 8.28 20.13
N TRP A 209 -8.95 8.04 18.80
CA TRP A 209 -9.25 9.08 17.81
C TRP A 209 -10.68 9.64 17.87
N ASP A 210 -10.91 10.81 17.30
CA ASP A 210 -12.28 11.24 17.03
C ASP A 210 -12.92 10.33 15.96
N SER A 211 -14.09 9.78 16.27
CA SER A 211 -14.86 8.94 15.35
C SER A 211 -15.30 9.73 14.12
N SER A 212 -15.57 11.03 14.26
CA SER A 212 -16.03 11.87 13.16
C SER A 212 -14.91 12.17 12.17
N GLU A 213 -13.70 12.48 12.67
CA GLU A 213 -12.50 12.66 11.85
C GLU A 213 -12.11 11.37 11.15
N LEU A 214 -12.04 10.24 11.88
CA LEU A 214 -11.72 8.94 11.30
C LEU A 214 -12.69 8.55 10.19
N LEU A 215 -14.00 8.79 10.38
CA LEU A 215 -15.01 8.51 9.36
C LEU A 215 -14.76 9.33 8.09
N LYS A 216 -14.48 10.63 8.22
CA LYS A 216 -14.19 11.52 7.08
C LYS A 216 -12.95 11.04 6.31
N ILE A 217 -11.89 10.67 7.01
CA ILE A 217 -10.66 10.15 6.39
C ILE A 217 -10.94 8.85 5.64
N LEU A 218 -11.64 7.90 6.24
CA LEU A 218 -11.95 6.61 5.61
C LEU A 218 -12.89 6.75 4.40
N GLN A 219 -13.78 7.75 4.40
CA GLN A 219 -14.67 8.04 3.27
C GLN A 219 -13.94 8.58 2.03
N ILE A 220 -12.67 9.02 2.16
CA ILE A 220 -11.83 9.37 1.01
C ILE A 220 -11.54 8.12 0.16
N THR A 221 -11.42 6.95 0.78
CA THR A 221 -10.94 5.72 0.12
C THR A 221 -11.99 4.63 -0.01
N PHE A 222 -12.87 4.49 0.99
CA PHE A 222 -13.87 3.43 1.07
C PHE A 222 -15.28 3.97 0.89
N SER A 223 -16.22 3.08 0.55
CA SER A 223 -17.65 3.44 0.56
C SER A 223 -18.10 3.85 1.97
N SER A 224 -19.17 4.64 2.04
CA SER A 224 -19.75 5.08 3.34
C SER A 224 -20.05 3.89 4.27
N THR A 225 -20.59 2.81 3.72
CA THR A 225 -20.90 1.57 4.46
C THR A 225 -19.64 0.88 4.99
N LYS A 226 -18.60 0.75 4.16
CA LYS A 226 -17.34 0.12 4.57
C LYS A 226 -16.60 0.98 5.60
N SER A 227 -16.63 2.30 5.45
CA SER A 227 -16.07 3.26 6.40
C SER A 227 -16.73 3.15 7.79
N LYS A 228 -18.07 3.13 7.85
CA LYS A 228 -18.81 2.91 9.12
C LYS A 228 -18.47 1.57 9.77
N THR A 229 -18.31 0.52 8.97
CA THR A 229 -17.90 -0.80 9.47
C THR A 229 -16.52 -0.76 10.12
N PHE A 230 -15.55 -0.07 9.50
CA PHE A 230 -14.21 0.08 10.07
C PHE A 230 -14.20 0.94 11.33
N VAL A 231 -14.94 2.05 11.36
CA VAL A 231 -15.08 2.85 12.59
C VAL A 231 -15.67 2.00 13.71
N LYS A 232 -16.74 1.24 13.44
CA LYS A 232 -17.32 0.33 14.44
C LYS A 232 -16.31 -0.72 14.92
N LEU A 233 -15.52 -1.30 14.03
CA LEU A 233 -14.47 -2.25 14.37
C LEU A 233 -13.37 -1.63 15.26
N CYS A 234 -13.02 -0.37 15.00
CA CYS A 234 -12.00 0.35 15.75
C CYS A 234 -12.49 0.85 17.10
N LYS A 235 -13.80 1.12 17.27
CA LYS A 235 -14.39 1.70 18.49
C LYS A 235 -15.01 0.69 19.46
N GLN A 236 -15.13 -0.58 19.05
CA GLN A 236 -15.34 -1.71 19.95
C GLN A 236 -14.08 -1.98 20.78
#